data_AF-A0A9P5AGZ6-F1
#
_entry.id   AF-A0A9P5AGZ6-F1
#
_cell.length_a   1.000
_cell.length_b   1.000
_cell.length_c   1.000
_cell.angle_alpha   90.00
_cell.angle_beta   90.00
_cell.angle_gamma   90.00
#
_symmetry.space_group_name_H-M   'P 1'
#
loop_
_entity.id
_entity.type
_entity.pdbx_description
1 polymer ?
#
loop_
_entity_poly.entity_id
_entity_poly.type
_entity_poly.pdbx_seq_one_letter_code
_entity_poly.pdbx_strand_id
1 'polypeptide(L)'
;MGLRNKLHEASQIQAFDLNLFANGAVLGCDFTGIVERLGKEVSKVVKGNTIAGLLWGGEVNGLGALREYTKAHKSICFRVPKNISLPEAATVPLASLTACLAFFSKDCLNIDRTKSDSKVLIWGGSSSVGQYVIQTAAIFGFKVLTTCSPHSFDLVKSLGATHVFDYNDSDVVKLINDAALGFRYVFDTIGHKTSSATASQAIDKNGGILTVVRPDKSFTENVTKQTKVTPLLALTAFNRVAQYKNARFSASSSIALMTNTDRILGK
;
A
#
# COMPACT_ATOMS: atom_id res chain seq x y z
N MET A 1 -0.63 12.24 39.71
CA MET A 1 -1.55 13.26 39.18
C MET A 1 -0.70 14.29 38.44
N GLY A 2 -0.78 14.33 37.10
CA GLY A 2 0.02 15.23 36.25
C GLY A 2 0.73 14.53 35.09
N LEU A 3 -0.02 14.10 34.07
CA LEU A 3 0.54 13.71 32.76
C LEU A 3 0.10 14.75 31.73
N ARG A 4 0.92 15.80 31.56
CA ARG A 4 0.91 16.62 30.35
C ARG A 4 1.72 15.91 29.27
N ASN A 5 1.17 14.83 28.71
CA ASN A 5 1.61 14.39 27.39
C ASN A 5 1.01 15.39 26.40
N LYS A 6 1.84 16.34 25.96
CA LYS A 6 1.45 17.25 24.88
C LYS A 6 1.20 16.40 23.63
N LEU A 7 -0.07 16.14 23.34
CA LEU A 7 -0.53 15.63 22.06
C LEU A 7 -0.27 16.75 21.04
N HIS A 8 0.77 16.58 20.23
CA HIS A 8 1.28 17.64 19.37
C HIS A 8 0.69 17.64 17.95
N GLU A 9 -0.10 16.64 17.57
CA GLU A 9 -0.67 16.55 16.23
C GLU A 9 -2.17 16.21 16.24
N ALA A 10 -2.95 16.91 15.40
CA ALA A 10 -4.40 16.74 15.27
C ALA A 10 -4.84 15.30 14.92
N SER A 11 -3.96 14.54 14.25
CA SER A 11 -4.16 13.12 13.92
C SER A 11 -4.21 12.22 15.16
N GLN A 12 -3.50 12.57 16.24
CA GLN A 12 -3.49 11.82 17.49
C GLN A 12 -4.77 12.02 18.31
N ILE A 13 -5.40 13.18 18.19
CA ILE A 13 -6.66 13.51 18.88
C ILE A 13 -7.82 12.74 18.24
N GLN A 14 -7.96 12.78 16.91
CA GLN A 14 -9.07 12.14 16.21
C GLN A 14 -9.07 10.61 16.31
N ALA A 15 -7.89 9.99 16.39
CA ALA A 15 -7.75 8.54 16.57
C ALA A 15 -8.13 8.08 17.99
N PHE A 16 -7.91 8.95 18.98
CA PHE A 16 -8.28 8.71 20.38
C PHE A 16 -9.80 8.83 20.59
N ASP A 17 -10.42 9.84 19.95
CA ASP A 17 -11.87 10.07 20.00
C ASP A 17 -12.69 8.91 19.39
N LEU A 18 -12.10 8.18 18.44
CA LEU A 18 -12.72 7.00 17.82
C LEU A 18 -12.40 5.68 18.54
N ASN A 19 -11.66 5.74 19.67
CA ASN A 19 -11.21 4.59 20.46
C ASN A 19 -10.54 3.50 19.61
N LEU A 20 -9.80 3.92 18.56
CA LEU A 20 -9.21 3.01 17.58
C LEU A 20 -7.94 2.32 18.09
N PHE A 21 -7.29 2.87 19.13
CA PHE A 21 -6.00 2.41 19.63
C PHE A 21 -5.95 2.46 21.17
N ALA A 22 -5.10 1.62 21.77
CA ALA A 22 -4.98 1.52 23.21
C ALA A 22 -4.35 2.78 23.86
N ASN A 23 -4.69 3.03 25.13
CA ASN A 23 -4.05 4.08 25.92
C ASN A 23 -2.51 3.92 25.94
N GLY A 24 -1.79 5.00 25.59
CA GLY A 24 -0.32 4.99 25.48
C GLY A 24 0.23 4.55 24.11
N ALA A 25 -0.65 4.29 23.13
CA ALA A 25 -0.23 4.03 21.76
C ALA A 25 0.46 5.25 21.15
N VAL A 26 1.53 5.00 20.37
CA VAL A 26 2.17 6.01 19.54
C VAL A 26 1.74 5.77 18.09
N LEU A 27 1.24 6.79 17.43
CA LEU A 27 0.75 6.68 16.06
C LEU A 27 1.86 6.84 15.02
N GLY A 28 1.47 6.68 13.75
CA GLY A 28 2.33 6.84 12.58
C GLY A 28 3.02 5.54 12.18
N CYS A 29 2.98 5.28 10.88
CA CYS A 29 3.55 4.08 10.28
C CYS A 29 4.87 4.38 9.58
N ASP A 30 4.94 5.45 8.79
CA ASP A 30 6.15 5.78 8.02
C ASP A 30 7.08 6.71 8.78
N PHE A 31 8.39 6.44 8.70
CA PHE A 31 9.41 7.30 9.27
C PHE A 31 10.65 7.37 8.39
N THR A 32 11.42 8.44 8.57
CA THR A 32 12.84 8.52 8.24
C THR A 32 13.62 8.92 9.47
N GLY A 33 14.84 8.40 9.62
CA GLY A 33 15.69 8.74 10.75
C GLY A 33 17.12 8.26 10.60
N ILE A 34 17.94 8.61 11.59
CA ILE A 34 19.33 8.20 11.66
C ILE A 34 19.45 7.00 12.61
N VAL A 35 20.18 5.97 12.20
CA VAL A 35 20.44 4.80 13.03
C VAL A 35 21.30 5.19 14.23
N GLU A 36 20.71 5.19 15.42
CA GLU A 36 21.44 5.50 16.67
C GLU A 36 22.03 4.24 17.34
N ARG A 37 21.30 3.13 17.32
CA ARG A 37 21.71 1.83 17.89
C ARG A 37 21.22 0.67 17.03
N LEU A 38 21.97 -0.44 17.07
CA LEU A 38 21.71 -1.65 16.30
C LEU A 38 21.39 -2.82 17.23
N GLY A 39 20.47 -3.69 16.80
CA GLY A 39 20.32 -5.01 17.38
C GLY A 39 21.46 -5.94 16.94
N LYS A 40 21.74 -6.98 17.74
CA LYS A 40 22.87 -7.91 17.51
C LYS A 40 22.86 -8.58 16.13
N GLU A 41 21.68 -8.79 15.54
CA GLU A 41 21.49 -9.47 14.26
C GLU A 41 21.39 -8.52 13.05
N VAL A 42 21.64 -7.22 13.22
CA VAL A 42 21.55 -6.25 12.14
C VAL A 42 22.93 -6.03 11.52
N SER A 43 23.09 -6.42 10.25
CA SER A 43 24.36 -6.33 9.52
C SER A 43 24.34 -5.43 8.27
N LYS A 44 23.15 -5.09 7.74
CA LYS A 44 23.00 -4.33 6.48
C LYS A 44 23.05 -2.80 6.65
N VAL A 45 23.05 -2.31 7.88
CA VAL A 45 23.08 -0.87 8.21
C VAL A 45 24.03 -0.64 9.39
N VAL A 46 24.65 0.54 9.42
CA VAL A 46 25.56 0.96 10.51
C VAL A 46 25.03 2.20 11.21
N LYS A 47 25.54 2.48 12.43
CA LYS A 47 25.25 3.72 13.16
C LYS A 47 25.54 4.93 12.26
N GLY A 48 24.67 5.94 12.31
CA GLY A 48 24.78 7.15 11.50
C GLY A 48 24.20 7.03 10.08
N ASN A 49 23.78 5.83 9.63
CA ASN A 49 23.06 5.71 8.36
C ASN A 49 21.67 6.35 8.48
N THR A 50 21.28 7.06 7.42
CA THR A 50 19.91 7.50 7.25
C THR A 50 19.07 6.42 6.61
N ILE A 51 17.96 6.07 7.27
CA ILE A 51 17.03 5.03 6.84
C ILE A 51 15.60 5.57 6.78
N ALA A 52 14.79 4.93 5.95
CA ALA A 52 13.34 5.06 5.97
C ALA A 52 12.75 3.68 6.25
N GLY A 53 11.56 3.63 6.84
CA GLY A 53 10.93 2.36 7.15
C GLY A 53 9.49 2.47 7.59
N LEU A 54 8.90 1.29 7.75
CA LEU A 54 7.52 1.11 8.19
C LEU A 54 7.48 0.61 9.64
N LEU A 55 6.51 1.09 10.39
CA LEU A 55 6.12 0.65 11.72
C LEU A 55 4.63 0.36 11.75
N TRP A 56 4.22 -0.48 12.68
CA TRP A 56 2.81 -0.60 13.04
C TRP A 56 2.50 0.36 14.18
N GLY A 57 2.29 1.64 13.85
CA GLY A 57 1.84 2.64 14.81
C GLY A 57 0.43 2.33 15.30
N GLY A 58 0.16 2.53 16.59
CA GLY A 58 -1.17 2.38 17.19
C GLY A 58 -1.46 1.03 17.86
N GLU A 59 -0.81 -0.07 17.42
CA GLU A 59 -1.13 -1.42 17.92
C GLU A 59 -0.28 -1.82 19.12
N VAL A 60 1.04 -1.66 18.99
CA VAL A 60 1.98 -2.05 20.05
C VAL A 60 2.23 -0.83 20.93
N ASN A 61 1.96 -0.98 22.23
CA ASN A 61 2.16 0.10 23.19
C ASN A 61 3.60 0.66 23.10
N GLY A 62 3.71 1.97 22.94
CA GLY A 62 4.99 2.67 22.79
C GLY A 62 5.69 2.52 21.43
N LEU A 63 5.12 1.84 20.43
CA LEU A 63 5.69 1.71 19.09
C LEU A 63 4.91 2.55 18.08
N GLY A 64 5.61 3.47 17.41
CA GLY A 64 5.04 4.31 16.35
C GLY A 64 6.11 5.23 15.76
N ALA A 65 5.77 5.86 14.62
CA ALA A 65 6.67 6.75 13.90
C ALA A 65 6.67 8.19 14.44
N LEU A 66 5.58 8.66 15.04
CA LEU A 66 5.44 10.05 15.52
C LEU A 66 6.11 10.26 16.88
N ARG A 67 7.43 10.03 16.92
CA ARG A 67 8.29 10.22 18.10
C ARG A 67 9.75 10.41 17.68
N GLU A 68 10.55 11.03 18.55
CA GLU A 68 11.97 11.33 18.27
C GLU A 68 12.85 10.07 18.14
N TYR A 69 12.52 8.99 18.85
CA TYR A 69 13.25 7.72 18.83
C TYR A 69 12.30 6.55 18.73
N THR A 70 12.50 5.65 17.78
CA THR A 70 11.64 4.47 17.61
C THR A 70 12.47 3.21 17.35
N LYS A 71 11.85 2.03 17.48
CA LYS A 71 12.47 0.74 17.21
C LYS A 71 11.89 0.18 15.92
N ALA A 72 12.71 -0.01 14.90
CA ALA A 72 12.26 -0.57 13.62
C ALA A 72 12.92 -1.92 13.35
N HIS A 73 12.19 -2.81 12.67
CA HIS A 73 12.73 -4.11 12.29
C HIS A 73 13.54 -4.00 11.00
N LYS A 74 14.68 -4.70 10.91
CA LYS A 74 15.61 -4.59 9.76
C LYS A 74 14.99 -4.95 8.40
N SER A 75 13.93 -5.77 8.39
CA SER A 75 13.31 -6.27 7.14
C SER A 75 12.39 -5.26 6.44
N ILE A 76 12.04 -4.18 7.12
CA ILE A 76 11.07 -3.16 6.69
C ILE A 76 11.68 -1.76 6.72
N CYS A 77 13.01 -1.70 6.69
CA CYS A 77 13.79 -0.49 6.60
C CYS A 77 14.69 -0.57 5.36
N PHE A 78 14.89 0.56 4.70
CA PHE A 78 15.84 0.71 3.61
C PHE A 78 16.68 1.97 3.82
N ARG A 79 17.90 1.97 3.26
CA ARG A 79 18.78 3.14 3.33
C ARG A 79 18.26 4.21 2.38
N VAL A 80 18.16 5.45 2.85
CA VAL A 80 17.72 6.58 2.02
C VAL A 80 18.81 6.92 1.01
N PRO A 81 18.50 6.94 -0.30
CA PRO A 81 19.44 7.42 -1.32
C PRO A 81 19.81 8.88 -1.09
N LYS A 82 21.06 9.26 -1.40
CA LYS A 82 21.56 10.63 -1.17
C LYS A 82 20.84 11.70 -2.02
N ASN A 83 20.18 11.30 -3.10
CA ASN A 83 19.48 12.18 -4.03
C ASN A 83 17.99 12.35 -3.70
N ILE A 84 17.51 11.82 -2.57
CA ILE A 84 16.12 11.95 -2.12
C ILE A 84 16.12 12.61 -0.75
N SER A 85 15.25 13.60 -0.56
CA SER A 85 15.09 14.25 0.74
C SER A 85 14.42 13.32 1.75
N LEU A 86 14.58 13.61 3.05
CA LEU A 86 13.94 12.79 4.09
C LEU A 86 12.40 12.82 4.00
N PRO A 87 11.74 13.97 3.80
CA PRO A 87 10.29 14.01 3.63
C PRO A 87 9.81 13.16 2.45
N GLU A 88 10.50 13.20 1.31
CA GLU A 88 10.15 12.35 0.16
C GLU A 88 10.31 10.86 0.49
N ALA A 89 11.43 10.48 1.10
CA ALA A 89 11.70 9.10 1.50
C ALA A 89 10.68 8.57 2.53
N ALA A 90 10.13 9.43 3.38
CA ALA A 90 9.08 9.06 4.33
C ALA A 90 7.75 8.72 3.65
N THR A 91 7.51 9.13 2.39
CA THR A 91 6.26 8.80 1.66
C THR A 91 6.23 7.39 1.08
N VAL A 92 7.40 6.72 1.05
CA VAL A 92 7.61 5.47 0.33
C VAL A 92 7.16 4.21 1.11
N PRO A 93 7.47 4.02 2.42
CA PRO A 93 7.50 2.68 3.00
C PRO A 93 6.14 1.97 2.99
N LEU A 94 5.08 2.56 3.52
CA LEU A 94 3.75 1.94 3.57
C LEU A 94 3.18 1.71 2.16
N ALA A 95 3.23 2.73 1.30
CA ALA A 95 2.57 2.70 0.01
C ALA A 95 3.26 1.73 -0.96
N SER A 96 4.59 1.74 -1.04
CA SER A 96 5.35 0.81 -1.88
C SER A 96 5.24 -0.64 -1.40
N LEU A 97 5.22 -0.88 -0.09
CA LEU A 97 5.00 -2.21 0.48
C LEU A 97 3.59 -2.71 0.18
N THR A 98 2.59 -1.83 0.27
CA THR A 98 1.21 -2.13 -0.10
C THR A 98 1.11 -2.55 -1.56
N ALA A 99 1.76 -1.83 -2.47
CA ALA A 99 1.82 -2.20 -3.89
C ALA A 99 2.45 -3.59 -4.11
N CYS A 100 3.60 -3.85 -3.47
CA CYS A 100 4.28 -5.14 -3.57
C CYS A 100 3.43 -6.30 -3.04
N LEU A 101 2.76 -6.11 -1.90
CA LEU A 101 1.88 -7.11 -1.32
C LEU A 101 0.67 -7.37 -2.22
N ALA A 102 0.05 -6.32 -2.76
CA ALA A 102 -1.11 -6.45 -3.62
C ALA A 102 -0.80 -7.30 -4.85
N PHE A 103 0.32 -7.05 -5.52
CA PHE A 103 0.70 -7.79 -6.71
C PHE A 103 1.21 -9.19 -6.42
N PHE A 104 2.04 -9.39 -5.40
CA PHE A 104 2.85 -10.59 -5.32
C PHE A 104 2.55 -11.50 -4.13
N SER A 105 1.69 -11.09 -3.21
CA SER A 105 1.25 -11.98 -2.14
C SER A 105 0.30 -13.05 -2.71
N LYS A 106 0.50 -14.30 -2.28
CA LYS A 106 -0.37 -15.45 -2.62
C LYS A 106 -1.85 -15.22 -2.24
N ASP A 107 -2.07 -14.37 -1.24
CA ASP A 107 -3.40 -14.06 -0.69
C ASP A 107 -4.03 -12.82 -1.33
N CYS A 108 -3.35 -12.17 -2.30
CA CYS A 108 -3.83 -11.01 -3.04
C CYS A 108 -3.92 -11.34 -4.54
N LEU A 109 -3.43 -10.47 -5.43
CA LEU A 109 -3.52 -10.68 -6.89
C LEU A 109 -2.62 -11.83 -7.38
N ASN A 110 -1.52 -12.09 -6.68
CA ASN A 110 -0.57 -13.16 -6.98
C ASN A 110 -0.17 -13.20 -8.48
N ILE A 111 0.16 -12.03 -9.03
CA ILE A 111 0.56 -11.87 -10.43
C ILE A 111 1.96 -12.45 -10.61
N ASP A 112 2.11 -13.24 -11.67
CA ASP A 112 3.40 -13.77 -12.08
C ASP A 112 4.31 -12.63 -12.57
N ARG A 113 5.43 -12.44 -11.86
CA ARG A 113 6.43 -11.39 -12.14
C ARG A 113 7.10 -11.52 -13.51
N THR A 114 7.05 -12.70 -14.12
CA THR A 114 7.68 -12.96 -15.43
C THR A 114 6.75 -12.62 -16.60
N LYS A 115 5.45 -12.43 -16.34
CA LYS A 115 4.45 -12.14 -17.37
C LYS A 115 4.26 -10.63 -17.50
N SER A 116 5.20 -9.98 -18.20
CA SER A 116 5.19 -8.54 -18.45
C SER A 116 3.87 -8.05 -19.03
N ASP A 117 3.16 -8.83 -19.84
CA ASP A 117 1.96 -8.35 -20.53
C ASP A 117 0.67 -8.47 -19.71
N SER A 118 0.78 -8.72 -18.40
CA SER A 118 -0.35 -8.77 -17.50
C SER A 118 -1.07 -7.42 -17.45
N LYS A 119 -2.41 -7.44 -17.55
CA LYS A 119 -3.26 -6.24 -17.46
C LYS A 119 -3.76 -6.08 -16.03
N VAL A 120 -3.63 -4.87 -15.49
CA VAL A 120 -4.10 -4.50 -14.16
C VAL A 120 -4.96 -3.25 -14.26
N LEU A 121 -6.13 -3.30 -13.65
CA LEU A 121 -6.96 -2.12 -13.39
C LEU A 121 -6.71 -1.63 -11.96
N ILE A 122 -6.27 -0.38 -11.82
CA ILE A 122 -6.06 0.28 -10.53
C ILE A 122 -7.18 1.31 -10.33
N TRP A 123 -8.10 1.03 -9.42
CA TRP A 123 -9.13 2.01 -9.07
C TRP A 123 -8.56 3.01 -8.07
N GLY A 124 -8.50 4.30 -8.45
CA GLY A 124 -7.92 5.37 -7.61
C GLY A 124 -6.43 5.61 -7.78
N GLY A 125 -5.92 5.66 -9.01
CA GLY A 125 -4.49 5.78 -9.32
C GLY A 125 -3.78 7.01 -8.77
N SER A 126 -4.49 8.11 -8.52
CA SER A 126 -3.90 9.33 -7.95
C SER A 126 -3.74 9.30 -6.43
N SER A 127 -4.26 8.27 -5.75
CA SER A 127 -4.08 8.08 -4.31
C SER A 127 -2.60 7.79 -3.97
N SER A 128 -2.21 8.00 -2.71
CA SER A 128 -0.83 7.68 -2.25
C SER A 128 -0.44 6.25 -2.63
N VAL A 129 -1.28 5.25 -2.32
CA VAL A 129 -1.02 3.85 -2.72
C VAL A 129 -1.07 3.69 -4.24
N GLY A 130 -2.08 4.25 -4.91
CA GLY A 130 -2.27 4.14 -6.36
C GLY A 130 -1.04 4.56 -7.16
N GLN A 131 -0.39 5.66 -6.79
CA GLN A 131 0.81 6.16 -7.45
C GLN A 131 1.97 5.15 -7.40
N TYR A 132 2.19 4.49 -6.26
CA TYR A 132 3.22 3.45 -6.13
C TYR A 132 2.82 2.15 -6.83
N VAL A 133 1.53 1.83 -6.87
CA VAL A 133 1.01 0.66 -7.60
C VAL A 133 1.25 0.82 -9.10
N ILE A 134 0.97 2.01 -9.67
CA ILE A 134 1.22 2.30 -11.08
C ILE A 134 2.71 2.14 -11.41
N GLN A 135 3.59 2.79 -10.64
CA GLN A 135 5.03 2.71 -10.87
C GLN A 135 5.56 1.29 -10.72
N THR A 136 5.10 0.56 -9.70
CA THR A 136 5.49 -0.84 -9.50
C THR A 136 5.06 -1.68 -10.70
N ALA A 137 3.82 -1.54 -11.16
CA ALA A 137 3.34 -2.27 -12.33
C ALA A 137 4.16 -1.95 -13.60
N ALA A 138 4.50 -0.68 -13.82
CA ALA A 138 5.32 -0.24 -14.94
C ALA A 138 6.74 -0.85 -14.91
N ILE A 139 7.38 -0.93 -13.74
CA ILE A 139 8.69 -1.58 -13.56
C ILE A 139 8.66 -3.06 -13.96
N PHE A 140 7.54 -3.75 -13.71
CA PHE A 140 7.35 -5.16 -14.11
C PHE A 140 6.77 -5.32 -15.53
N GLY A 141 6.59 -4.22 -16.27
CA GLY A 141 6.11 -4.21 -17.66
C GLY A 141 4.59 -4.35 -17.81
N PHE A 142 3.83 -4.40 -16.71
CA PHE A 142 2.38 -4.63 -16.75
C PHE A 142 1.64 -3.50 -17.47
N LYS A 143 0.58 -3.84 -18.21
CA LYS A 143 -0.31 -2.85 -18.83
C LYS A 143 -1.26 -2.29 -17.77
N VAL A 144 -1.01 -1.03 -17.39
CA VAL A 144 -1.75 -0.33 -16.34
C VAL A 144 -2.91 0.48 -16.91
N LEU A 145 -4.13 0.17 -16.47
CA LEU A 145 -5.29 1.04 -16.64
C LEU A 145 -5.68 1.57 -15.27
N THR A 146 -6.06 2.84 -15.17
CA THR A 146 -6.40 3.42 -13.87
C THR A 146 -7.52 4.44 -13.94
N THR A 147 -8.14 4.70 -12.79
CA THR A 147 -9.14 5.76 -12.64
C THR A 147 -8.67 6.82 -11.66
N CYS A 148 -8.95 8.08 -11.96
CA CYS A 148 -8.72 9.22 -11.05
C CYS A 148 -9.54 10.43 -11.51
N SER A 149 -9.49 11.56 -10.79
CA SER A 149 -10.10 12.80 -11.28
C SER A 149 -9.30 13.39 -12.44
N PRO A 150 -9.92 14.09 -13.42
CA PRO A 150 -9.25 14.62 -14.61
C PRO A 150 -7.97 15.43 -14.34
N HIS A 151 -7.96 16.24 -13.29
CA HIS A 151 -6.81 17.07 -12.91
C HIS A 151 -5.56 16.24 -12.54
N SER A 152 -5.68 14.93 -12.31
CA SER A 152 -4.56 14.03 -11.98
C SER A 152 -4.12 13.16 -13.16
N PHE A 153 -4.72 13.31 -14.34
CA PHE A 153 -4.46 12.43 -15.48
C PHE A 153 -3.01 12.47 -15.92
N ASP A 154 -2.43 13.66 -16.03
CA ASP A 154 -1.04 13.80 -16.48
C ASP A 154 -0.06 13.23 -15.47
N LEU A 155 -0.34 13.38 -14.17
CA LEU A 155 0.44 12.77 -13.10
C LEU A 155 0.45 11.24 -13.22
N VAL A 156 -0.72 10.60 -13.31
CA VAL A 156 -0.74 9.12 -13.33
C VAL A 156 -0.18 8.55 -14.64
N LYS A 157 -0.28 9.28 -15.76
CA LYS A 157 0.39 8.93 -17.01
C LYS A 157 1.89 9.01 -16.87
N SER A 158 2.44 10.09 -16.28
CA SER A 158 3.89 10.22 -16.07
C SER A 158 4.45 9.13 -15.17
N LEU A 159 3.62 8.51 -14.33
CA LEU A 159 3.99 7.38 -13.47
C LEU A 159 3.95 6.01 -14.18
N GLY A 160 3.39 5.93 -15.40
CA GLY A 160 3.34 4.71 -16.20
C GLY A 160 1.94 4.17 -16.50
N ALA A 161 0.86 4.90 -16.20
CA ALA A 161 -0.49 4.49 -16.60
C ALA A 161 -0.65 4.57 -18.13
N THR A 162 -1.10 3.49 -18.76
CA THR A 162 -1.31 3.43 -20.22
C THR A 162 -2.66 4.02 -20.63
N HIS A 163 -3.68 3.87 -19.78
CA HIS A 163 -5.01 4.47 -19.97
C HIS A 163 -5.51 5.01 -18.64
N VAL A 164 -6.18 6.16 -18.68
CA VAL A 164 -6.70 6.85 -17.51
C VAL A 164 -8.13 7.26 -17.78
N PHE A 165 -9.01 7.00 -16.82
CA PHE A 165 -10.44 7.30 -16.92
C PHE A 165 -10.90 8.13 -15.73
N ASP A 166 -11.91 8.96 -15.95
CA ASP A 166 -12.61 9.64 -14.84
C ASP A 166 -13.52 8.62 -14.16
N TYR A 167 -13.34 8.41 -12.86
CA TYR A 167 -14.19 7.48 -12.12
C TYR A 167 -15.63 8.00 -11.94
N ASN A 168 -15.88 9.30 -12.18
CA ASN A 168 -17.22 9.90 -12.12
C ASN A 168 -17.99 9.77 -13.44
N ASP A 169 -17.34 9.32 -14.52
CA ASP A 169 -18.01 9.08 -15.79
C ASP A 169 -19.00 7.91 -15.64
N SER A 170 -20.27 8.13 -16.02
CA SER A 170 -21.31 7.10 -15.95
C SER A 170 -20.99 5.88 -16.83
N ASP A 171 -20.20 6.09 -17.89
CA ASP A 171 -19.78 5.05 -18.83
C ASP A 171 -18.37 4.52 -18.55
N VAL A 172 -17.76 4.86 -17.40
CA VAL A 172 -16.36 4.51 -17.09
C VAL A 172 -16.05 3.02 -17.29
N VAL A 173 -16.96 2.12 -16.90
CA VAL A 173 -16.78 0.67 -17.06
C VAL A 173 -16.76 0.27 -18.54
N LYS A 174 -17.64 0.86 -19.34
CA LYS A 174 -17.68 0.64 -20.78
C LYS A 174 -16.40 1.15 -21.43
N LEU A 175 -15.96 2.36 -21.10
CA LEU A 175 -14.70 2.93 -21.60
C LEU A 175 -13.48 2.07 -21.25
N ILE A 176 -13.42 1.54 -20.02
CA ILE A 176 -12.36 0.60 -19.59
C ILE A 176 -12.36 -0.66 -20.46
N ASN A 177 -13.53 -1.26 -20.69
CA ASN A 177 -13.67 -2.48 -21.50
C ASN A 177 -13.37 -2.24 -22.98
N ASP A 178 -13.76 -1.08 -23.52
CA ASP A 178 -13.46 -0.67 -24.91
C ASP A 178 -11.93 -0.50 -25.12
N ALA A 179 -11.20 -0.04 -24.10
CA ALA A 179 -9.74 0.11 -24.15
C ALA A 179 -8.96 -1.21 -23.98
N ALA A 180 -9.48 -2.13 -23.15
CA ALA A 180 -8.94 -3.47 -23.00
C ALA A 180 -9.98 -4.43 -22.38
N LEU A 181 -10.14 -5.61 -22.98
CA LEU A 181 -10.97 -6.68 -22.41
C LEU A 181 -10.14 -7.66 -21.57
N GLY A 182 -10.81 -8.49 -20.77
CA GLY A 182 -10.17 -9.65 -20.13
C GLY A 182 -9.37 -9.32 -18.87
N PHE A 183 -9.84 -8.37 -18.05
CA PHE A 183 -9.21 -8.10 -16.76
C PHE A 183 -9.39 -9.26 -15.80
N ARG A 184 -8.27 -9.80 -15.31
CA ARG A 184 -8.24 -10.79 -14.24
C ARG A 184 -7.74 -10.22 -12.92
N TYR A 185 -7.15 -9.02 -12.94
CA TYR A 185 -6.51 -8.38 -11.79
C TYR A 185 -7.00 -6.94 -11.64
N VAL A 186 -7.66 -6.68 -10.52
CA VAL A 186 -8.14 -5.34 -10.14
C VAL A 186 -7.63 -5.01 -8.75
N PHE A 187 -7.08 -3.81 -8.57
CA PHE A 187 -6.72 -3.30 -7.25
C PHE A 187 -7.52 -2.03 -6.94
N ASP A 188 -8.41 -2.11 -5.94
CA ASP A 188 -9.10 -0.97 -5.37
C ASP A 188 -8.27 -0.33 -4.24
N THR A 189 -7.71 0.84 -4.54
CA THR A 189 -6.90 1.63 -3.61
C THR A 189 -7.71 2.65 -2.81
N ILE A 190 -9.02 2.69 -3.00
CA ILE A 190 -9.95 3.63 -2.36
C ILE A 190 -10.76 2.95 -1.27
N GLY A 191 -11.35 1.78 -1.57
CA GLY A 191 -12.20 1.06 -0.63
C GLY A 191 -13.38 1.91 -0.14
N HIS A 192 -14.09 2.55 -1.07
CA HIS A 192 -15.33 3.28 -0.87
C HIS A 192 -16.54 2.41 -1.23
N LYS A 193 -17.74 2.78 -0.76
CA LYS A 193 -19.02 2.07 -0.98
C LYS A 193 -19.28 1.65 -2.44
N THR A 194 -18.77 2.44 -3.38
CA THR A 194 -19.00 2.24 -4.83
C THR A 194 -17.78 1.74 -5.57
N SER A 195 -16.55 1.93 -5.04
CA SER A 195 -15.33 1.71 -5.82
C SER A 195 -15.15 0.24 -6.23
N SER A 196 -15.21 -0.67 -5.27
CA SER A 196 -15.02 -2.11 -5.54
C SER A 196 -16.14 -2.67 -6.40
N ALA A 197 -17.38 -2.25 -6.16
CA ALA A 197 -18.54 -2.68 -6.94
C ALA A 197 -18.39 -2.27 -8.41
N THR A 198 -18.12 -0.99 -8.69
CA THR A 198 -17.92 -0.50 -10.06
C THR A 198 -16.68 -1.12 -10.72
N ALA A 199 -15.55 -1.17 -10.03
CA ALA A 199 -14.32 -1.75 -10.57
C ALA A 199 -14.47 -3.24 -10.93
N SER A 200 -15.25 -4.00 -10.16
CA SER A 200 -15.51 -5.42 -10.42
C SER A 200 -16.33 -5.69 -11.69
N GLN A 201 -17.00 -4.68 -12.25
CA GLN A 201 -17.76 -4.83 -13.49
C GLN A 201 -16.85 -4.93 -14.73
N ALA A 202 -15.60 -4.48 -14.63
CA ALA A 202 -14.59 -4.64 -15.67
C ALA A 202 -13.92 -6.03 -15.66
N ILE A 203 -14.16 -6.85 -14.62
CA ILE A 203 -13.56 -8.18 -14.51
C ILE A 203 -14.17 -9.13 -15.52
N ASP A 204 -13.30 -9.90 -16.20
CA ASP A 204 -13.68 -10.89 -17.19
C ASP A 204 -14.75 -11.85 -16.67
N LYS A 205 -15.70 -12.24 -17.52
CA LYS A 205 -16.80 -13.15 -17.17
C LYS A 205 -16.32 -14.51 -16.63
N ASN A 206 -15.12 -14.96 -17.00
CA ASN A 206 -14.53 -16.20 -16.51
C ASN A 206 -13.87 -16.05 -15.12
N GLY A 207 -13.90 -14.84 -14.57
CA GLY A 207 -13.48 -14.53 -13.22
C GLY A 207 -12.08 -13.94 -13.10
N GLY A 208 -11.91 -13.25 -11.96
CA GLY A 208 -10.69 -12.53 -11.62
C GLY A 208 -10.63 -12.24 -10.12
N ILE A 209 -9.53 -11.60 -9.72
CA ILE A 209 -9.27 -11.23 -8.33
C ILE A 209 -9.36 -9.71 -8.22
N LEU A 210 -10.13 -9.24 -7.23
CA LEU A 210 -10.13 -7.85 -6.79
C LEU A 210 -9.48 -7.78 -5.42
N THR A 211 -8.32 -7.14 -5.33
CA THR A 211 -7.72 -6.78 -4.04
C THR A 211 -8.24 -5.41 -3.61
N VAL A 212 -8.50 -5.21 -2.31
CA VAL A 212 -8.95 -3.92 -1.77
C VAL A 212 -8.15 -3.54 -0.52
N VAL A 213 -7.83 -2.25 -0.36
CA VAL A 213 -7.19 -1.68 0.85
C VAL A 213 -8.13 -1.59 2.07
N ARG A 214 -9.04 -2.56 2.22
CA ARG A 214 -9.99 -2.69 3.33
C ARG A 214 -9.82 -4.07 3.98
N PRO A 215 -9.19 -4.16 5.16
CA PRO A 215 -8.93 -5.44 5.82
C PRO A 215 -10.23 -6.20 6.16
N ASP A 216 -11.28 -5.49 6.59
CA ASP A 216 -12.57 -6.09 6.94
C ASP A 216 -13.47 -6.39 5.72
N LYS A 217 -12.99 -6.15 4.49
CA LYS A 217 -13.79 -6.23 3.24
C LYS A 217 -15.05 -5.37 3.27
N SER A 218 -15.11 -4.37 4.14
CA SER A 218 -16.22 -3.41 4.10
C SER A 218 -16.30 -2.78 2.71
N PHE A 219 -17.53 -2.53 2.26
CA PHE A 219 -17.81 -1.89 0.96
C PHE A 219 -17.56 -2.77 -0.27
N THR A 220 -17.53 -4.09 -0.10
CA THR A 220 -17.42 -5.04 -1.21
C THR A 220 -18.65 -5.94 -1.36
N GLU A 221 -19.81 -5.54 -0.84
CA GLU A 221 -21.02 -6.36 -0.82
C GLU A 221 -21.64 -6.53 -2.22
N ASN A 222 -21.47 -5.53 -3.09
CA ASN A 222 -22.07 -5.47 -4.43
C ASN A 222 -21.07 -5.76 -5.57
N VAL A 223 -19.98 -6.47 -5.27
CA VAL A 223 -19.05 -6.91 -6.33
C VAL A 223 -19.70 -7.98 -7.22
N THR A 224 -19.24 -8.08 -8.47
CA THR A 224 -19.75 -9.07 -9.41
C THR A 224 -19.47 -10.51 -8.94
N LYS A 225 -20.38 -11.45 -9.24
CA LYS A 225 -20.34 -12.83 -8.72
C LYS A 225 -19.07 -13.61 -9.12
N GLN A 226 -18.48 -13.28 -10.27
CA GLN A 226 -17.25 -13.89 -10.76
C GLN A 226 -15.97 -13.35 -10.09
N THR A 227 -16.10 -12.34 -9.23
CA THR A 227 -14.97 -11.65 -8.59
C THR A 227 -14.62 -12.28 -7.26
N LYS A 228 -13.39 -12.77 -7.14
CA LYS A 228 -12.81 -13.16 -5.85
C LYS A 228 -12.25 -11.92 -5.15
N VAL A 229 -12.86 -11.50 -4.06
CA VAL A 229 -12.38 -10.36 -3.25
C VAL A 229 -11.35 -10.80 -2.22
N THR A 230 -10.16 -10.21 -2.28
CA THR A 230 -9.05 -10.39 -1.34
C THR A 230 -8.77 -9.10 -0.58
N PRO A 231 -8.83 -9.09 0.77
CA PRO A 231 -8.49 -7.91 1.54
C PRO A 231 -6.97 -7.79 1.64
N LEU A 232 -6.46 -6.56 1.60
CA LEU A 232 -5.06 -6.29 1.88
C LEU A 232 -4.91 -5.51 3.17
N LEU A 233 -4.01 -6.01 4.01
CA LEU A 233 -3.48 -5.28 5.15
C LEU A 233 -1.95 -5.24 5.03
N ALA A 234 -1.38 -4.04 4.86
CA ALA A 234 0.06 -3.85 4.67
C ALA A 234 0.90 -4.47 5.79
N LEU A 235 0.31 -4.62 6.98
CA LEU A 235 0.95 -5.13 8.18
C LEU A 235 1.16 -6.65 8.18
N THR A 236 0.54 -7.39 7.25
CA THR A 236 0.89 -8.79 6.97
C THR A 236 2.35 -8.95 6.52
N ALA A 237 3.00 -7.83 6.17
CA ALA A 237 4.41 -7.76 5.84
C ALA A 237 5.38 -8.09 6.97
N PHE A 238 4.96 -7.93 8.23
CA PHE A 238 5.86 -8.09 9.38
C PHE A 238 6.17 -9.55 9.70
N ASN A 239 5.82 -10.48 8.80
CA ASN A 239 5.94 -11.92 8.97
C ASN A 239 5.31 -12.42 10.29
N ARG A 240 4.27 -11.70 10.75
CA ARG A 240 3.48 -11.99 11.94
C ARG A 240 2.02 -12.11 11.53
N VAL A 241 1.26 -12.91 12.29
CA VAL A 241 -0.19 -12.91 12.18
C VAL A 241 -0.66 -11.51 12.59
N ALA A 242 -1.32 -10.82 11.67
CA ALA A 242 -1.91 -9.52 11.95
C ALA A 242 -3.39 -9.72 12.26
N GLN A 243 -3.89 -9.01 13.26
CA GLN A 243 -5.32 -8.97 13.58
C GLN A 243 -5.83 -7.55 13.35
N TYR A 244 -6.95 -7.42 12.65
CA TYR A 244 -7.66 -6.15 12.51
C TYR A 244 -9.11 -6.39 12.90
N LYS A 245 -9.54 -5.80 14.03
CA LYS A 245 -10.83 -6.13 14.68
C LYS A 245 -10.95 -7.66 14.87
N ASN A 246 -11.92 -8.30 14.22
CA ASN A 246 -12.17 -9.74 14.29
C ASN A 246 -11.49 -10.55 13.18
N ALA A 247 -10.85 -9.89 12.20
CA ALA A 247 -10.21 -10.56 11.06
C ALA A 247 -8.75 -10.90 11.38
N ARG A 248 -8.36 -12.16 11.14
CA ARG A 248 -6.97 -12.64 11.25
C ARG A 248 -6.36 -12.82 9.88
N PHE A 249 -5.14 -12.32 9.73
CA PHE A 249 -4.35 -12.40 8.50
C PHE A 249 -3.09 -13.20 8.76
N SER A 250 -2.80 -14.16 7.90
CA SER A 250 -1.54 -14.89 7.95
C SER A 250 -0.37 -13.99 7.56
N ALA A 251 0.81 -14.30 8.10
CA ALA A 251 2.06 -13.70 7.66
C ALA A 251 2.26 -13.92 6.15
N SER A 252 2.59 -12.86 5.40
CA SER A 252 3.00 -13.02 4.00
C SER A 252 4.51 -13.25 3.95
N SER A 253 4.92 -14.43 3.50
CA SER A 253 6.33 -14.78 3.29
C SER A 253 6.95 -14.10 2.05
N SER A 254 6.22 -13.21 1.38
CA SER A 254 6.53 -12.72 0.03
C SER A 254 7.51 -11.52 -0.01
N ILE A 255 8.05 -11.09 1.13
CA ILE A 255 8.86 -9.87 1.22
C ILE A 255 10.35 -10.19 1.08
N ALA A 256 10.79 -10.21 -0.16
CA ALA A 256 12.19 -10.08 -0.55
C ALA A 256 12.44 -8.82 -1.42
N LEU A 257 11.41 -8.03 -1.72
CA LEU A 257 11.46 -6.96 -2.72
C LEU A 257 12.08 -5.64 -2.21
N MET A 258 11.80 -5.22 -0.97
CA MET A 258 12.38 -3.98 -0.43
C MET A 258 13.87 -4.07 -0.11
N THR A 259 14.41 -5.29 0.00
CA THR A 259 15.83 -5.51 0.32
C THR A 259 16.72 -5.64 -0.92
N ASN A 260 16.13 -5.71 -2.12
CA ASN A 260 16.84 -5.76 -3.40
C ASN A 260 16.59 -4.46 -4.17
N THR A 261 17.16 -3.37 -3.66
CA THR A 261 17.05 -2.02 -4.22
C THR A 261 17.58 -1.89 -5.65
N ASP A 262 18.33 -2.88 -6.14
CA ASP A 262 19.01 -2.80 -7.44
C ASP A 262 18.02 -2.85 -8.62
N ARG A 263 16.89 -3.57 -8.51
CA ARG A 263 15.88 -3.61 -9.57
C ARG A 263 14.88 -2.46 -9.54
N ILE A 264 14.60 -1.88 -8.37
CA ILE A 264 13.60 -0.80 -8.23
C ILE A 264 14.19 0.57 -8.60
N LEU A 265 15.52 0.73 -8.49
CA LEU A 265 16.22 1.99 -8.77
C LEU A 265 16.93 2.04 -10.13
N GLY A 266 16.61 1.13 -11.05
CA GLY A 266 17.10 1.19 -12.43
C GLY A 266 18.62 1.24 -12.56
N LYS A 267 19.32 0.26 -11.98
CA LYS A 267 20.72 -0.04 -12.31
C LYS A 267 20.86 -1.43 -12.89
#